data_AF-A0AA35QZP4-F1
#
_entry.id   AF-A0AA35QZP4-F1
#
_cell.length_a   1.000
_cell.length_b   1.000
_cell.length_c   1.000
_cell.angle_alpha   90.00
_cell.angle_beta   90.00
_cell.angle_gamma   90.00
#
_symmetry.space_group_name_H-M   'P 1'
#
loop_
_entity.id
_entity.type
_entity.pdbx_description
1 polymer ?
#
loop_
_entity_poly.entity_id
_entity_poly.type
_entity_poly.pdbx_seq_one_letter_code
_entity_poly.pdbx_strand_id
1 'polypeptide(L)' 'MKKPHPCGNYLWLVTRLGADIGLTCQKCQRHVMLARSHLERRVKEVILRTSKTL' A
#
# COMPACT_ATOMS: atom_id res chain seq x y z
N MET A 1 0.34 2.46 -5.80
CA MET A 1 1.02 1.56 -6.77
C MET A 1 1.13 2.24 -8.13
N LYS A 2 1.97 1.76 -9.06
CA LYS A 2 2.10 2.31 -10.42
C LYS A 2 0.80 2.19 -11.24
N LYS A 3 0.05 1.11 -11.06
CA LYS A 3 -1.28 0.90 -11.64
C LYS A 3 -2.38 1.15 -10.59
N PRO A 4 -3.57 1.60 -10.99
CA PRO A 4 -4.70 1.73 -10.07
C PRO A 4 -5.16 0.35 -9.60
N HIS A 5 -5.68 0.30 -8.37
CA HIS A 5 -6.50 -0.82 -7.91
C HIS A 5 -7.78 -0.89 -8.77
N PRO A 6 -8.43 -2.06 -8.97
CA PRO A 6 -9.69 -2.16 -9.71
C PRO A 6 -10.80 -1.18 -9.27
N CYS A 7 -10.77 -0.70 -8.02
CA CYS A 7 -11.70 0.35 -7.55
C CYS A 7 -11.36 1.80 -8.00
N GLY A 8 -10.29 1.98 -8.78
CA GLY A 8 -9.76 3.26 -9.25
C GLY A 8 -8.78 3.98 -8.31
N ASN A 9 -8.60 3.52 -7.06
CA ASN A 9 -7.69 4.16 -6.11
C ASN A 9 -6.22 3.72 -6.30
N TYR A 10 -5.29 4.62 -5.97
CA TYR A 10 -3.84 4.35 -5.98
C TYR A 10 -3.23 4.16 -4.60
N LEU A 11 -3.93 4.63 -3.55
CA LEU A 11 -3.43 4.67 -2.19
C LEU A 11 -3.68 3.34 -1.45
N TRP A 12 -2.61 2.87 -0.83
CA TRP A 12 -2.59 1.66 -0.02
C TRP A 12 -1.99 2.00 1.33
N LEU A 13 -2.58 1.46 2.39
CA LEU A 13 -2.01 1.48 3.73
C LEU A 13 -1.22 0.18 3.92
N VAL A 14 0.02 0.30 4.37
CA VAL A 14 0.81 -0.86 4.81
C VAL A 14 0.27 -1.33 6.16
N THR A 15 -0.18 -2.58 6.23
CA THR A 15 -0.76 -3.18 7.45
C THR A 15 0.13 -4.23 8.08
N ARG A 16 1.04 -4.84 7.31
CA ARG A 16 1.99 -5.84 7.79
C ARG A 16 3.36 -5.66 7.14
N LEU A 17 4.41 -5.84 7.93
CA LEU A 17 5.80 -5.86 7.48
C LEU A 17 6.38 -7.28 7.65
N GLY A 18 7.19 -7.73 6.68
CA GLY A 18 7.78 -9.06 6.67
C GLY A 18 8.28 -9.46 5.28
N ALA A 19 8.43 -10.77 5.05
CA ALA A 19 8.72 -11.33 3.73
C ALA A 19 7.58 -11.04 2.74
N ASP A 20 6.34 -11.15 3.23
CA ASP A 20 5.15 -10.64 2.58
C ASP A 20 4.68 -9.35 3.27
N ILE A 21 4.30 -8.38 2.45
CA ILE A 21 3.78 -7.09 2.88
C ILE A 21 2.26 -7.11 2.74
N GLY A 22 1.58 -6.80 3.85
CA GLY A 22 0.13 -6.62 3.89
C GLY A 22 -0.23 -5.20 3.46
N LEU A 23 -1.19 -5.08 2.54
CA LEU A 23 -1.68 -3.81 2.03
C LEU A 23 -3.20 -3.76 2.07
N THR A 24 -3.75 -2.66 2.58
CA THR A 24 -5.18 -2.36 2.55
C THR A 24 -5.46 -1.16 1.65
N CYS A 25 -6.36 -1.31 0.69
CA CYS A 25 -6.78 -0.19 -0.15
C CYS A 25 -7.55 0.83 0.69
N GLN A 26 -7.12 2.09 0.69
CA GLN A 26 -7.75 3.12 1.53
C GLN A 26 -9.17 3.53 1.08
N LYS A 27 -9.59 3.15 -0.13
CA LYS A 27 -10.93 3.48 -0.68
C LYS A 27 -11.95 2.38 -0.41
N CYS A 28 -11.62 1.13 -0.76
CA CYS A 28 -12.57 0.01 -0.71
C CYS A 28 -12.24 -1.06 0.34
N GLN A 29 -11.23 -0.82 1.19
CA GLN A 29 -10.82 -1.72 2.29
C GLN A 29 -10.41 -3.14 1.87
N ARG A 30 -10.17 -3.40 0.58
CA ARG A 30 -9.65 -4.67 0.10
C ARG A 30 -8.24 -4.88 0.65
N HIS A 31 -8.02 -6.02 1.30
CA HIS A 31 -6.72 -6.45 1.79
C HIS A 31 -6.05 -7.42 0.81
N VAL A 32 -4.74 -7.27 0.61
CA VAL A 32 -3.91 -8.17 -0.18
C VAL A 32 -2.56 -8.39 0.51
N MET A 33 -2.00 -9.58 0.30
CA MET A 33 -0.63 -9.91 0.68
C MET A 33 0.22 -10.01 -0.59
N LEU A 34 1.39 -9.38 -0.60
CA LEU A 34 2.34 -9.45 -1.71
C LEU A 34 3.74 -9.70 -1.18
N ALA A 35 4.48 -10.59 -1.84
CA ALA A 35 5.91 -10.73 -1.60
C ALA A 35 6.60 -9.37 -1.74
N ARG A 36 7.54 -9.08 -0.83
CA ARG A 36 8.22 -7.78 -0.76
C ARG A 36 8.85 -7.37 -2.10
N SER A 37 9.55 -8.29 -2.75
CA SER A 37 10.21 -8.06 -4.06
C SER A 37 9.22 -7.69 -5.17
N HIS A 38 8.00 -8.22 -5.10
CA HIS A 38 6.94 -7.91 -6.05
C HIS A 38 6.34 -6.53 -5.79
N LEU A 39 6.16 -6.18 -4.51
CA LEU A 39 5.67 -4.86 -4.12
C LEU A 39 6.65 -3.76 -4.52
N GLU A 40 7.94 -3.92 -4.24
CA GLU A 40 8.99 -2.93 -4.53
C GLU A 40 8.99 -2.50 -6.01
N ARG A 41 8.79 -3.43 -6.94
CA ARG A 41 8.71 -3.14 -8.38
C ARG A 41 7.44 -2.37 -8.78
N ARG A 42 6.37 -2.48 -7.99
CA ARG A 42 5.03 -1.91 -8.24
C ARG A 42 4.77 -0.61 -7.47
N VAL A 43 5.56 -0.28 -6.45
CA VAL A 43 5.45 1.00 -5.74
C VAL A 43 5.87 2.12 -6.68
N LYS A 44 5.11 3.23 -6.64
CA LYS A 44 5.43 4.47 -7.34
C LYS A 44 6.14 5.44 -6.40
N GLU A 45 5.61 5.55 -5.18
CA GLU A 45 6.04 6.48 -4.15
C GLU A 45 5.61 5.92 -2.79
N VAL A 46 6.36 6.24 -1.74
CA VAL A 46 6.01 5.96 -0.33
C VAL A 46 5.67 7.29 0.33
N ILE A 47 4.44 7.42 0.81
CA ILE A 47 3.93 8.63 1.45
C ILE A 47 4.11 8.48 2.96
N LEU A 48 4.95 9.33 3.56
CA LEU A 48 5.10 9.40 5.01
C LEU A 48 3.85 10.05 5.61
N ARG A 49 3.27 9.40 6.63
CA ARG A 49 2.25 10.05 7.45
C ARG A 49 2.95 11.09 8.30
N THR A 50 2.71 12.37 8.02
CA THR A 50 3.08 13.43 8.96
C THR A 50 2.19 13.30 10.19
N SER A 51 2.79 12.93 11.32
CA SER A 51 2.14 13.03 12.62
C SER A 51 2.05 14.51 12.94
N LYS A 52 0.87 15.11 12.78
CA LYS A 52 0.64 16.45 13.32
C LYS A 52 0.59 16.29 14.85
N THR A 53 1.74 16.40 15.49
CA THR A 53 1.83 16.55 16.95
C THR A 53 1.17 17.89 17.28
N LEU A 54 0.07 17.83 18.03
CA LEU A 54 -0.60 19.00 18.59
C LEU A 54 0.26 19.61 19.69
#